data_AF-A0A9W6WT15-F1
#
_entry.id   AF-A0A9W6WT15-F1
#
_cell.length_a   1.000
_cell.length_b   1.000
_cell.length_c   1.000
_cell.angle_alpha   90.00
_cell.angle_beta   90.00
_cell.angle_gamma   90.00
#
_symmetry.space_group_name_H-M   'P 1'
#
loop_
_entity.id
_entity.type
_entity.pdbx_description
1 polymer ?
#
loop_
_entity_poly.entity_id
_entity_poly.type
_entity_poly.pdbx_seq_one_letter_code
_entity_poly.pdbx_strand_id
1 'polypeptide(L)' 'MDEAAANGHLTVVKWLHSHRDEGCSKNALVDACYADHASVAKWLMQFRYGGIDAAIDAATHGGHYELV' A
#
# COMPACT_ATOMS: atom_id res chain seq x y z
N MET A 1 0.89 12.98 -1.34
CA MET A 1 0.96 11.58 -1.82
C MET A 1 0.08 11.38 -3.05
N ASP A 2 -1.10 12.00 -3.06
CA ASP A 2 -2.12 11.83 -4.10
C ASP A 2 -1.63 12.16 -5.52
N GLU A 3 -0.99 13.32 -5.74
CA GLU A 3 -0.46 13.67 -7.07
C GLU A 3 0.62 12.69 -7.56
N ALA A 4 1.52 12.25 -6.68
CA ALA A 4 2.53 11.26 -7.04
C ALA A 4 1.89 9.93 -7.42
N ALA A 5 0.75 9.58 -6.80
CA ALA A 5 0.02 8.37 -7.14
C ALA A 5 -0.74 8.49 -8.47
N ALA A 6 -1.38 9.64 -8.72
CA ALA A 6 -2.09 9.94 -9.96
C ALA A 6 -1.15 9.98 -11.18
N ASN A 7 0.12 10.35 -10.99
CA ASN A 7 1.16 10.34 -12.03
C ASN A 7 1.95 9.02 -12.11
N GLY A 8 1.62 8.00 -11.31
CA GLY A 8 2.27 6.68 -11.38
C GLY A 8 3.68 6.63 -10.77
N HIS A 9 4.08 7.66 -10.03
CA HIS A 9 5.42 7.79 -9.46
C HIS A 9 5.57 6.95 -8.17
N LEU A 10 5.62 5.63 -8.30
CA LEU A 10 5.70 4.68 -7.18
C LEU A 10 6.85 4.98 -6.20
N THR A 11 8.04 5.33 -6.68
CA THR A 11 9.20 5.65 -5.83
C THR A 11 8.95 6.90 -4.99
N VAL A 12 8.29 7.90 -5.56
CA VAL A 12 7.93 9.14 -4.86
C VAL A 12 6.83 8.85 -3.83
N VAL A 13 5.84 8.01 -4.17
CA VAL A 13 4.80 7.56 -3.23
C VAL A 13 5.41 6.84 -2.03
N LYS A 14 6.38 5.94 -2.25
CA LYS A 14 7.11 5.25 -1.18
C LYS A 14 7.91 6.21 -0.29
N TRP A 15 8.62 7.17 -0.90
CA TRP A 15 9.39 8.16 -0.17
C TRP A 15 8.49 9.08 0.67
N LEU A 16 7.39 9.57 0.08
CA LEU A 16 6.41 10.38 0.78
C LEU A 16 5.76 9.60 1.93
N HIS A 17 5.53 8.30 1.77
CA HIS A 17 4.99 7.46 2.84
C HIS A 17 5.96 7.27 4.00
N SER A 18 7.25 7.08 3.71
CA SER A 18 8.26 6.88 4.76
C SER A 18 8.71 8.17 5.45
N HIS A 19 8.48 9.33 4.82
CA HIS A 19 8.93 10.63 5.34
C HIS A 19 7.77 11.56 5.75
N ARG A 20 6.50 11.21 5.48
CA ARG A 20 5.33 12.03 5.84
C ARG A 20 4.17 11.17 6.34
N ASP A 21 3.57 11.60 7.45
CA ASP A 21 2.41 10.95 8.10
C ASP A 21 1.05 11.47 7.60
N GLU A 22 1.01 12.46 6.70
CA GLU A 22 -0.24 13.02 6.15
C GLU A 22 -1.09 11.98 5.38
N GLY A 23 -0.49 10.83 5.07
CA GLY A 23 -1.19 9.69 4.50
C GLY A 23 -1.61 9.90 3.05
N CYS A 24 -2.50 9.02 2.61
CA CYS A 24 -3.01 8.95 1.25
C CYS A 24 -4.52 9.22 1.27
N SER A 25 -5.03 10.09 0.40
CA SER A 25 -6.48 10.24 0.25
C SER A 25 -7.11 9.01 -0.40
N LYS A 26 -8.43 8.82 -0.26
CA LYS A 26 -9.13 7.77 -1.03
C LYS A 26 -9.06 8.01 -2.54
N ASN A 27 -8.96 9.28 -2.94
CA ASN A 27 -8.89 9.71 -4.34
C ASN A 27 -7.61 9.22 -5.03
N ALA A 28 -6.47 9.16 -4.33
CA ALA A 28 -5.21 8.71 -4.91
C ALA A 28 -5.24 7.27 -5.44
N LEU A 29 -6.01 6.37 -4.79
CA LEU A 29 -6.22 5.01 -5.29
C LEU A 29 -7.07 5.02 -6.55
N VAL A 30 -8.14 5.80 -6.53
CA VAL A 30 -9.08 5.95 -7.66
C VAL A 30 -8.36 6.54 -8.87
N ASP A 31 -7.57 7.60 -8.67
CA ASP A 31 -6.78 8.25 -9.72
C ASP A 31 -5.71 7.31 -10.29
N ALA A 32 -5.02 6.53 -9.44
CA ALA A 32 -4.07 5.52 -9.90
C ALA A 32 -4.75 4.40 -10.72
N CYS A 33 -5.99 4.04 -10.38
CA CYS A 33 -6.78 3.09 -11.17
C CYS A 33 -7.22 3.67 -12.52
N TYR A 34 -7.68 4.93 -12.56
CA TYR A 34 -8.08 5.59 -13.81
C TYR A 34 -6.90 5.89 -14.74
N ALA A 35 -5.72 6.14 -14.17
CA ALA A 35 -4.49 6.41 -14.91
C ALA A 35 -3.73 5.13 -15.36
N ASP A 36 -4.33 3.94 -15.19
CA ASP A 36 -3.72 2.64 -15.48
C ASP A 36 -2.38 2.39 -14.76
N HIS A 37 -2.23 2.96 -13.56
CA HIS A 37 -1.03 2.85 -12.74
C HIS A 37 -1.15 1.71 -11.73
N ALA A 38 -1.32 0.49 -12.25
CA ALA A 38 -1.57 -0.71 -11.46
C ALA A 38 -0.53 -0.96 -10.34
N SER A 39 0.75 -0.62 -10.57
CA SER A 39 1.81 -0.78 -9.57
C SER A 39 1.60 0.12 -8.34
N VAL A 40 1.12 1.35 -8.56
CA VAL A 40 0.82 2.29 -7.48
C VAL A 40 -0.48 1.90 -6.79
N ALA A 41 -1.53 1.57 -7.55
CA ALA A 41 -2.80 1.13 -6.98
C ALA A 41 -2.64 -0.10 -6.09
N LYS A 42 -1.87 -1.10 -6.54
CA LYS A 42 -1.55 -2.31 -5.76
C LYS A 42 -0.80 -1.97 -4.48
N TRP A 43 0.19 -1.09 -4.55
CA TRP A 43 0.96 -0.68 -3.37
C TRP A 43 0.08 0.08 -2.36
N LEU A 44 -0.77 1.00 -2.83
CA LEU A 44 -1.72 1.73 -2.01
C LEU A 44 -2.77 0.81 -1.36
N MET A 45 -3.29 -0.19 -2.10
CA MET A 45 -4.19 -1.22 -1.53
C MET A 45 -3.49 -2.02 -0.43
N GLN A 46 -2.26 -2.46 -0.68
CA GLN A 46 -1.48 -3.23 0.27
C GLN A 46 -1.17 -2.44 1.54
N PHE A 47 -0.95 -1.12 1.45
CA PHE A 47 -0.75 -0.26 2.61
C PHE A 47 -2.05 0.12 3.35
N ARG A 48 -3.19 0.26 2.63
CA ARG A 48 -4.47 0.62 3.25
C ARG A 48 -5.22 -0.56 3.88
N TYR A 49 -5.02 -1.77 3.37
CA TYR A 49 -5.69 -2.99 3.84
C TYR A 49 -4.73 -4.03 4.45
N GLY A 50 -3.46 -4.04 4.04
CA GLY A 50 -2.46 -4.99 4.55
C GLY A 50 -1.93 -4.70 5.95
N GLY A 51 -2.40 -3.66 6.63
CA GLY A 51 -2.06 -3.43 8.04
C GLY A 51 -2.79 -4.35 9.02
N ILE A 52 -3.97 -4.86 8.63
CA ILE A 52 -4.83 -5.66 9.53
C ILE A 52 -5.01 -7.06 8.93
N ASP A 53 -5.22 -7.18 7.62
CA ASP A 53 -5.45 -8.47 6.98
C ASP A 53 -4.16 -9.26 6.75
N ALA A 54 -3.04 -8.61 6.43
CA ALA A 54 -1.76 -9.33 6.26
C ALA A 54 -1.18 -9.81 7.60
N ALA A 55 -1.50 -9.12 8.71
CA ALA A 55 -1.16 -9.58 10.05
C ALA A 55 -2.02 -10.80 10.46
N ILE A 56 -3.29 -10.84 10.06
CA ILE A 56 -4.17 -12.00 10.24
C ILE A 56 -3.73 -13.16 9.34
N ASP A 57 -3.42 -12.92 8.06
CA ASP A 57 -2.92 -13.95 7.13
C ASP A 57 -1.55 -14.50 7.58
N ALA A 58 -0.67 -13.66 8.12
CA ALA A 58 0.58 -14.11 8.71
C ALA A 58 0.37 -14.87 10.04
N ALA A 59 -0.68 -14.58 10.80
CA ALA A 59 -1.03 -15.31 12.03
C ALA A 59 -1.74 -16.64 11.74
N THR A 60 -2.52 -16.74 10.65
CA THR A 60 -3.22 -17.96 10.24
C THR A 60 -2.32 -18.91 9.44
N HIS A 61 -1.40 -18.39 8.61
CA HIS A 61 -0.38 -19.19 7.92
C HIS A 61 0.91 -19.36 8.73
N GLY A 62 1.11 -18.57 9.79
CA GLY A 62 2.21 -18.69 10.76
C GLY A 62 1.93 -19.66 11.91
N GLY A 63 0.84 -20.42 11.83
CA GLY A 63 0.52 -21.52 12.73
C GLY A 63 1.44 -22.73 12.53
N HIS A 64 2.66 -22.62 13.07
CA HIS A 64 3.59 -23.67 13.51
C HIS A 64 4.44 -24.42 12.46
N TYR A 65 5.75 -24.12 12.40
CA TYR A 65 6.80 -25.17 12.30
C TYR A 65 8.24 -24.73 12.67
N GLU A 66 8.48 -23.80 13.61
CA GLU A 66 9.85 -23.67 14.13
C GLU A 66 9.92 -23.11 15.56
N LEU A 67 9.58 -23.95 16.54
CA LEU A 67 10.14 -23.85 17.88
C LEU A 67 10.52 -25.26 18.36
N VAL A 68 11.82 -25.54 18.24
CA VAL A 68 12.62 -26.67 18.80
C VAL A 68 12.47 -28.02 18.11
#